data_AF-A0A3D5R7H9-F1
#
_entry.id   AF-A0A3D5R7H9-F1
#
_cell.length_a   1.000
_cell.length_b   1.000
_cell.length_c   1.000
_cell.angle_alpha   90.00
_cell.angle_beta   90.00
_cell.angle_gamma   90.00
#
_symmetry.space_group_name_H-M   'P 1'
#
loop_
_entity.id
_entity.type
_entity.pdbx_description
1 polymer ?
#
loop_
_entity_poly.entity_id
_entity_poly.type
_entity_poly.pdbx_seq_one_letter_code
_entity_poly.pdbx_strand_id
1 'polypeptide(L)'
;VGKVITVNATVSGAEGGCQAECGAAAAMASAAIVEMLGGTPEMALDAASISLKNIMGLVCDPIAGLVESPCSKRNASGVVNALISAEMALAGIKSVIPFDEVVEAMYIIGKDMHSDYKETAKGGIAGTPTGIKIKENIKNI
;
A
#
# COMPACT_ATOMS: atom_id res chain seq x y z
N VAL A 1 1.73 12.25 7.66
CA VAL A 1 1.84 10.90 7.05
C VAL A 1 2.46 10.95 5.66
N GLY A 2 1.76 11.38 4.61
CA GLY A 2 2.27 11.31 3.22
C GLY A 2 3.66 11.92 3.03
N LYS A 3 3.87 13.15 3.51
CA LYS A 3 5.19 13.81 3.45
C LYS A 3 6.30 13.00 4.12
N VAL A 4 6.02 12.34 5.26
CA VAL A 4 7.00 11.52 5.97
C VAL A 4 7.37 10.30 5.13
N ILE A 5 6.37 9.62 4.56
CA ILE A 5 6.60 8.47 3.66
C ILE A 5 7.42 8.89 2.44
N THR A 6 7.08 10.00 1.79
CA THR A 6 7.78 10.47 0.60
C THR A 6 9.22 10.88 0.87
N VAL A 7 9.51 11.49 2.03
CA VAL A 7 10.87 11.96 2.38
C VAL A 7 11.75 10.81 2.87
N ASN A 8 11.20 9.88 3.66
CA ASN A 8 12.00 8.85 4.33
C ASN A 8 12.00 7.50 3.57
N ALA A 9 11.11 7.32 2.59
CA ALA A 9 10.94 6.08 1.84
C ALA A 9 10.61 6.38 0.37
N THR A 10 9.53 5.81 -0.15
CA THR A 10 9.05 6.01 -1.52
C THR A 10 7.53 5.89 -1.54
N VAL A 11 6.91 6.50 -2.56
CA VAL A 11 5.49 6.33 -2.89
C VAL A 11 5.29 5.68 -4.28
N SER A 12 6.36 5.12 -4.86
CA SER A 12 6.35 4.51 -6.18
C SER A 12 6.22 2.99 -6.11
N GLY A 13 5.26 2.42 -6.86
CA GLY A 13 5.08 0.97 -6.97
C GLY A 13 6.25 0.29 -7.67
N ALA A 14 6.89 0.99 -8.61
CA ALA A 14 8.10 0.55 -9.29
C ALA A 14 9.32 0.42 -8.35
N GLU A 15 9.36 1.16 -7.24
CA GLU A 15 10.47 1.11 -6.27
C GLU A 15 10.14 0.21 -5.07
N GLY A 16 8.94 0.36 -4.50
CA GLY A 16 8.56 -0.23 -3.22
C GLY A 16 7.46 -1.29 -3.26
N GLY A 17 6.92 -1.60 -4.44
CA GLY A 17 5.71 -2.42 -4.56
C GLY A 17 4.44 -1.64 -4.18
N CYS A 18 3.28 -2.29 -4.27
CA CYS A 18 2.00 -1.63 -4.09
C CYS A 18 1.72 -1.22 -2.63
N GLN A 19 2.48 -1.75 -1.67
CA GLN A 19 2.54 -1.20 -0.30
C GLN A 19 2.94 0.29 -0.28
N ALA A 20 3.84 0.73 -1.17
CA ALA A 20 4.29 2.12 -1.24
C ALA A 20 3.26 3.05 -1.90
N GLU A 21 2.32 2.51 -2.68
CA GLU A 21 1.27 3.27 -3.35
C GLU A 21 -0.05 3.17 -2.59
N CYS A 22 -0.75 2.03 -2.73
CA CYS A 22 -2.04 1.79 -2.10
C CYS A 22 -1.91 1.71 -0.58
N GLY A 23 -0.82 1.16 -0.05
CA GLY A 23 -0.58 1.12 1.40
C GLY A 23 -0.33 2.51 1.97
N ALA A 24 0.55 3.31 1.34
CA ALA A 24 0.76 4.70 1.73
C ALA A 24 -0.53 5.53 1.61
N ALA A 25 -1.33 5.33 0.57
CA ALA A 25 -2.62 5.98 0.41
C ALA A 25 -3.60 5.61 1.54
N ALA A 26 -3.71 4.32 1.89
CA ALA A 26 -4.53 3.86 3.00
C ALA A 26 -4.07 4.45 4.35
N ALA A 27 -2.75 4.54 4.57
CA ALA A 27 -2.18 5.15 5.77
C ALA A 27 -2.44 6.66 5.87
N MET A 28 -2.37 7.38 4.73
CA MET A 28 -2.78 8.78 4.66
C MET A 28 -4.25 8.95 4.97
N ALA A 29 -5.11 8.09 4.41
CA ALA A 29 -6.54 8.13 4.63
C ALA A 29 -6.91 7.82 6.08
N SER A 30 -6.32 6.80 6.72
CA SER A 30 -6.62 6.44 8.11
C SER A 30 -6.28 7.56 9.08
N ALA A 31 -5.11 8.19 8.92
CA ALA A 31 -4.73 9.36 9.72
C ALA A 31 -5.68 10.54 9.52
N ALA A 32 -6.12 10.80 8.29
CA ALA A 32 -7.10 11.85 8.01
C ALA A 32 -8.47 11.55 8.64
N ILE A 33 -8.91 10.29 8.62
CA ILE A 33 -10.16 9.86 9.27
C ILE A 33 -10.07 10.07 10.78
N VAL A 34 -8.95 9.69 11.42
CA VAL A 34 -8.73 9.93 12.86
C VAL A 34 -8.85 11.42 13.19
N GLU A 35 -8.18 12.29 12.43
CA GLU A 35 -8.25 13.75 12.59
C GLU A 35 -9.70 14.26 12.45
N MET A 36 -10.41 13.83 11.39
CA MET A 36 -11.80 14.22 11.15
C MET A 36 -12.76 13.81 12.28
N LEU A 37 -12.42 12.75 13.02
CA LEU A 37 -13.20 12.23 14.14
C LEU A 37 -12.71 12.76 15.50
N GLY A 38 -11.79 13.73 15.51
CA GLY A 38 -11.31 14.39 16.73
C GLY A 38 -10.28 13.59 17.53
N GLY A 39 -9.62 12.62 16.90
CA GLY A 39 -8.49 11.90 17.50
C GLY A 39 -7.24 12.76 17.63
N THR A 40 -6.24 12.24 18.35
CA THR A 40 -4.97 12.96 18.56
C THR A 40 -3.97 12.67 17.43
N PRO A 41 -2.92 13.50 17.28
CA PRO A 41 -1.82 13.19 16.36
C PRO A 41 -1.16 11.82 16.62
N GLU A 42 -1.07 11.38 17.88
CA GLU A 42 -0.57 10.05 18.24
C GLU A 42 -1.48 8.94 17.66
N MET A 43 -2.80 9.06 17.85
CA MET A 43 -3.77 8.13 17.26
C MET A 43 -3.72 8.12 15.73
N ALA A 44 -3.48 9.27 15.09
CA ALA A 44 -3.37 9.36 13.64
C ALA A 44 -2.14 8.57 13.14
N LEU A 45 -1.02 8.64 13.87
CA LEU A 45 0.19 7.86 13.58
C LEU A 45 0.02 6.37 13.90
N ASP A 46 -0.72 6.03 14.96
CA ASP A 46 -1.11 4.65 15.26
C ASP A 46 -1.94 4.04 14.12
N ALA A 47 -2.97 4.75 13.66
CA ALA A 47 -3.82 4.33 12.54
C ALA A 47 -3.02 4.16 11.25
N ALA A 48 -2.15 5.11 10.92
CA ALA A 48 -1.29 5.03 9.74
C ALA A 48 -0.34 3.82 9.82
N SER A 49 0.22 3.55 11.00
CA SER A 49 1.10 2.41 11.25
C SER A 49 0.36 1.08 11.10
N ILE A 50 -0.85 0.96 11.67
CA ILE A 50 -1.70 -0.23 11.53
C ILE A 50 -2.04 -0.47 10.05
N SER A 51 -2.44 0.58 9.32
CA SER A 51 -2.76 0.48 7.90
C SER A 51 -1.59 -0.05 7.06
N LEU A 52 -0.37 0.45 7.28
CA LEU A 52 0.82 -0.03 6.57
C LEU A 52 1.17 -1.48 6.94
N LYS A 53 1.13 -1.83 8.23
CA LYS A 53 1.44 -3.21 8.68
C LYS A 53 0.49 -4.24 8.07
N ASN A 54 -0.80 -3.91 7.93
CA ASN A 54 -1.80 -4.82 7.36
C ASN A 54 -1.53 -5.19 5.90
N ILE A 55 -0.74 -4.39 5.17
CA ILE A 55 -0.48 -4.57 3.74
C ILE A 55 1.01 -4.66 3.42
N MET A 56 1.85 -4.82 4.45
CA MET A 56 3.30 -4.86 4.35
C MET A 56 3.74 -6.00 3.40
N GLY A 57 4.66 -5.69 2.49
CA GLY A 57 5.15 -6.63 1.47
C GLY A 57 4.24 -6.81 0.27
N LEU A 58 3.16 -6.03 0.13
CA LEU A 58 2.30 -6.11 -1.05
C LEU A 58 3.07 -5.71 -2.33
N VAL A 59 3.19 -6.67 -3.24
CA VAL A 59 3.81 -6.56 -4.56
C VAL A 59 3.02 -5.66 -5.52
N CYS A 60 3.63 -5.15 -6.58
CA CYS A 60 2.94 -4.40 -7.66
C CYS A 60 2.96 -5.20 -8.97
N ASP A 61 1.94 -6.00 -9.23
CA ASP A 61 1.85 -6.96 -10.34
C ASP A 61 0.62 -6.72 -11.24
N PRO A 62 0.48 -5.52 -11.85
CA PRO A 62 -0.68 -5.18 -12.68
C PRO A 62 -0.76 -6.05 -13.94
N ILE A 63 -1.96 -6.59 -14.22
CA ILE A 63 -2.21 -7.38 -15.43
C ILE A 63 -1.99 -6.50 -16.66
N ALA A 64 -1.21 -7.01 -17.60
CA ALA A 64 -0.82 -6.30 -18.83
C ALA A 64 -0.13 -4.94 -18.60
N GLY A 65 0.33 -4.63 -17.38
CA GLY A 65 0.89 -3.31 -17.05
C GLY A 65 -0.17 -2.21 -16.92
N LEU A 66 -1.45 -2.57 -16.82
CA LEU A 66 -2.54 -1.60 -16.73
C LEU A 66 -2.93 -1.32 -15.28
N VAL A 67 -3.25 -0.06 -14.99
CA VAL A 67 -3.76 0.37 -13.67
C VAL A 67 -5.25 0.02 -13.52
N GLU A 68 -5.59 -1.25 -13.72
CA GLU A 68 -6.97 -1.76 -13.66
C GLU A 68 -7.07 -2.94 -12.68
N SER A 69 -6.53 -4.10 -13.03
CA SER A 69 -6.54 -5.29 -12.18
C SER A 69 -5.11 -5.68 -11.81
N PRO A 70 -4.76 -5.74 -10.52
CA PRO A 70 -5.63 -5.69 -9.34
C PRO A 70 -5.83 -4.28 -8.75
N CYS A 71 -5.28 -3.23 -9.37
CA CYS A 71 -5.15 -1.88 -8.80
C CYS A 71 -6.48 -1.30 -8.26
N SER A 72 -7.58 -1.44 -9.00
CA SER A 72 -8.91 -1.00 -8.56
C SER A 72 -9.40 -1.72 -7.30
N LYS A 73 -9.20 -3.03 -7.23
CA LYS A 73 -9.57 -3.88 -6.08
C LYS A 73 -8.70 -3.57 -4.86
N ARG A 74 -7.41 -3.28 -5.08
CA ARG A 74 -6.49 -2.84 -4.02
C ARG A 74 -6.85 -1.48 -3.44
N ASN A 75 -7.34 -0.54 -4.26
CA ASN A 75 -7.88 0.72 -3.74
C ASN A 75 -9.12 0.48 -2.87
N ALA A 76 -10.06 -0.35 -3.32
CA ALA A 76 -11.24 -0.70 -2.53
C ALA A 76 -10.86 -1.36 -1.18
N SER A 77 -9.93 -2.32 -1.19
CA SER A 77 -9.40 -2.93 0.03
C SER A 77 -8.67 -1.91 0.91
N GLY A 78 -7.93 -0.96 0.32
CA GLY A 78 -7.25 0.12 1.02
C GLY A 78 -8.21 1.06 1.75
N VAL A 79 -9.38 1.37 1.19
CA VAL A 79 -10.42 2.15 1.87
C VAL A 79 -10.90 1.45 3.14
N VAL A 80 -11.19 0.15 3.05
CA VAL A 80 -11.61 -0.64 4.21
C VAL A 80 -10.49 -0.71 5.25
N ASN A 81 -9.25 -0.96 4.82
CA ASN A 81 -8.09 -0.96 5.71
C ASN A 81 -7.91 0.37 6.45
N ALA A 82 -8.14 1.49 5.75
CA ALA A 82 -8.03 2.82 6.34
C ALA A 82 -9.09 3.05 7.43
N LEU A 83 -10.35 2.69 7.15
CA LEU A 83 -11.45 2.80 8.10
C LEU A 83 -11.21 1.95 9.36
N ILE A 84 -10.91 0.67 9.20
CA ILE A 84 -10.69 -0.22 10.35
C ILE A 84 -9.47 0.22 11.18
N SER A 85 -8.41 0.71 10.52
CA SER A 85 -7.22 1.18 11.24
C SER A 85 -7.50 2.44 12.06
N ALA A 86 -8.31 3.35 11.52
CA ALA A 86 -8.73 4.56 12.22
C ALA A 86 -9.64 4.21 13.41
N GLU A 87 -10.60 3.30 13.24
CA GLU A 87 -11.45 2.82 14.33
C GLU A 87 -10.64 2.15 15.45
N MET A 88 -9.67 1.30 15.10
CA MET A 88 -8.77 0.68 16.07
C MET A 88 -8.00 1.73 16.89
N ALA A 89 -7.41 2.72 16.23
CA ALA A 89 -6.66 3.78 16.91
C ALA A 89 -7.55 4.64 17.82
N LEU A 90 -8.74 5.02 17.35
CA LEU A 90 -9.74 5.77 18.14
C LEU A 90 -10.26 4.97 19.34
N ALA A 91 -10.32 3.64 19.23
CA ALA A 91 -10.62 2.73 20.34
C ALA A 91 -9.46 2.57 21.34
N GLY A 92 -8.33 3.25 21.12
CA GLY A 92 -7.15 3.21 21.99
C GLY A 92 -6.18 2.07 21.69
N ILE A 93 -6.36 1.35 20.57
CA ILE A 93 -5.39 0.34 20.13
C ILE A 93 -4.19 1.05 19.52
N LYS A 94 -3.07 1.00 20.24
CA LYS A 94 -1.81 1.62 19.82
C LYS A 94 -1.03 0.72 18.87
N SER A 95 -0.25 1.33 17.99
CA SER A 95 0.79 0.63 17.26
C SER A 95 1.95 0.31 18.19
N VAL A 96 2.32 -0.97 18.30
CA VAL A 96 3.49 -1.39 19.09
C VAL A 96 4.80 -0.85 18.49
N ILE A 97 4.86 -0.70 17.16
CA ILE A 97 6.03 -0.17 16.44
C ILE A 97 5.72 1.29 16.01
N PRO A 98 6.60 2.26 16.29
CA PRO A 98 6.41 3.65 15.88
C PRO A 98 6.27 3.82 14.36
N PHE A 99 5.55 4.85 13.93
CA PHE A 99 5.27 5.10 12.50
C PHE A 99 6.53 5.21 11.65
N ASP A 100 7.58 5.89 12.13
CA ASP A 100 8.82 6.05 11.38
C ASP A 100 9.52 4.70 11.11
N GLU A 101 9.55 3.81 12.11
CA GLU A 101 10.09 2.44 11.95
C GLU A 101 9.24 1.59 11.00
N VAL A 102 7.91 1.76 11.01
CA VAL A 102 7.02 1.08 10.05
C VAL A 102 7.30 1.56 8.61
N VAL A 103 7.55 2.86 8.42
CA VAL A 103 7.91 3.43 7.12
C VAL A 103 9.28 2.92 6.65
N GLU A 104 10.26 2.85 7.55
CA GLU A 104 11.58 2.29 7.25
C GLU A 104 11.48 0.80 6.87
N ALA A 105 10.70 0.01 7.61
CA ALA A 105 10.46 -1.40 7.28
C ALA A 105 9.81 -1.56 5.90
N MET A 106 8.80 -0.74 5.57
CA MET A 106 8.19 -0.71 4.24
C MET A 106 9.22 -0.43 3.15
N TYR A 107 10.12 0.52 3.38
CA TYR A 107 11.17 0.89 2.43
C TYR A 107 12.17 -0.25 2.21
N ILE A 108 12.67 -0.87 3.28
CA ILE A 108 13.63 -1.99 3.22
C ILE A 108 13.00 -3.16 2.45
N ILE A 109 11.78 -3.57 2.80
CA ILE A 109 11.06 -4.62 2.08
C ILE A 109 10.89 -4.27 0.60
N GLY A 110 10.55 -3.01 0.31
CA GLY A 110 10.46 -2.51 -1.06
C GLY A 110 11.77 -2.66 -1.84
N LYS A 111 12.90 -2.31 -1.23
CA LYS A 111 14.24 -2.44 -1.85
C LYS A 111 14.61 -3.90 -2.11
N ASP A 112 14.32 -4.78 -1.15
CA ASP A 112 14.66 -6.20 -1.21
C ASP A 112 13.70 -7.01 -2.10
N MET A 113 12.55 -6.43 -2.46
CA MET A 113 11.57 -7.06 -3.35
C MET A 113 12.19 -7.31 -4.74
N HIS A 114 12.04 -8.54 -5.25
CA HIS A 114 12.48 -8.90 -6.59
C HIS A 114 11.82 -8.01 -7.66
N SER A 115 12.57 -7.61 -8.68
CA SER A 115 12.09 -6.67 -9.71
C SER A 115 10.82 -7.12 -10.43
N ASP A 116 10.63 -8.43 -10.61
CA ASP A 116 9.44 -8.98 -11.27
C ASP A 116 8.15 -8.82 -10.43
N TYR A 117 8.28 -8.60 -9.12
CA TYR A 117 7.16 -8.33 -8.21
C TYR A 117 6.94 -6.83 -7.96
N LYS A 118 7.70 -5.97 -8.64
CA LYS A 118 7.41 -4.54 -8.78
C LYS A 118 6.67 -4.32 -10.10
N GLU A 119 6.38 -3.05 -10.42
CA GLU A 119 5.54 -2.57 -11.54
C GLU A 119 6.09 -2.88 -12.96
N THR A 120 6.51 -4.12 -13.20
CA THR A 120 7.08 -4.63 -14.45
C THR A 120 6.09 -5.50 -15.22
N ALA A 121 5.00 -5.92 -14.58
CA ALA A 121 4.00 -6.85 -15.12
C ALA A 121 4.60 -8.16 -15.64
N LYS A 122 5.60 -8.69 -14.91
CA LYS A 122 6.30 -9.95 -15.21
C LYS A 122 5.99 -11.06 -14.20
N GLY A 123 5.92 -10.73 -12.91
CA GLY A 123 5.66 -11.68 -11.84
C GLY A 123 4.22 -11.65 -11.32
N GLY A 124 3.99 -12.33 -10.20
CA GLY A 124 2.72 -12.32 -9.47
C GLY A 124 1.53 -12.73 -10.33
N ILE A 125 0.40 -12.05 -10.14
CA ILE A 125 -0.82 -12.35 -10.90
C ILE A 125 -0.69 -11.99 -12.39
N ALA A 126 0.13 -10.99 -12.73
CA ALA A 126 0.41 -10.61 -14.12
C ALA A 126 1.13 -11.74 -14.89
N GLY A 127 1.99 -12.51 -14.22
CA GLY A 127 2.72 -13.63 -14.79
C GLY A 127 1.93 -14.95 -14.89
N THR A 128 0.66 -14.99 -14.44
CA THR A 128 -0.18 -16.19 -14.55
C THR A 128 -0.57 -16.48 -16.01
N PRO A 129 -0.92 -17.73 -16.37
CA PRO A 129 -1.33 -18.06 -17.74
C PRO A 129 -2.46 -17.17 -18.26
N THR A 130 -3.45 -16.86 -17.41
CA THR A 130 -4.54 -15.94 -17.75
C THR A 130 -4.06 -14.50 -17.90
N GLY A 131 -3.18 -14.01 -17.02
CA GLY A 131 -2.61 -12.67 -17.10
C GLY A 131 -1.81 -12.45 -18.39
N ILE A 132 -1.00 -13.43 -18.78
CA ILE A 132 -0.23 -13.43 -20.03
C ILE A 132 -1.18 -13.41 -21.24
N LYS A 133 -2.20 -14.27 -21.25
CA LYS A 133 -3.19 -14.31 -22.34
C LYS A 133 -3.93 -12.97 -22.50
N ILE A 134 -4.30 -12.30 -21.41
CA ILE A 134 -4.93 -10.98 -21.45
C ILE A 134 -3.97 -9.95 -22.07
N LYS A 135 -2.69 -9.95 -21.65
CA LYS A 135 -1.66 -9.06 -22.20
C LYS A 135 -1.46 -9.24 -23.70
N GLU A 136 -1.48 -10.48 -24.19
CA GLU A 136 -1.37 -10.79 -25.63
C GLU A 136 -2.59 -10.30 -26.41
N ASN A 137 -3.80 -10.52 -25.89
CA ASN A 137 -5.03 -10.08 -26.54
C ASN A 137 -5.11 -8.55 -26.69
N ILE A 138 -4.65 -7.80 -25.68
CA ILE A 138 -4.65 -6.33 -25.73
C ILE A 138 -3.67 -5.80 -26.77
N LYS A 139 -2.52 -6.46 -26.99
CA LYS A 139 -1.53 -6.06 -28.00
C LYS A 139 -2.01 -6.23 -29.44
N ASN A 140 -3.07 -7.01 -29.66
CA ASN A 140 -3.63 -7.30 -30.98
C ASN A 140 -4.79 -6.36 -31.36
N ILE A 141 -5.05 -5.33 -30.55
CA ILE A 141 -6.05 -4.26 -30.77
C ILE A 141 -5.30 -2.98 -31.13
#